data_AF-A0A7X3QNL7-F1
#
_entry.id   AF-A0A7X3QNL7-F1
#
_cell.length_a   1.000
_cell.length_b   1.000
_cell.length_c   1.000
_cell.angle_alpha   90.00
_cell.angle_beta   90.00
_cell.angle_gamma   90.00
#
_symmetry.space_group_name_H-M   'P 1'
#
loop_
_entity.id
_entity.type
_entity.pdbx_description
1 polymer ?
#
loop_
_entity_poly.entity_id
_entity_poly.type
_entity_poly.pdbx_seq_one_letter_code
_entity_poly.pdbx_strand_id
1 'polypeptide(L)'
;MDYQNPEIQPGMEAMMARADEAAADPTRPVYHFGPPSGWMNDINGPLLHKGYYHVFYQLNPFHTDARYGTHWAHARSTDLVHWEHLPLAIWPSTEDGETSCYSGTAAFNRDGQPIILYTCTRRWGRDRVVPEPFEQWAAIGDDDLINWTKYADNPALSNERDARP
;
A
#
# COMPACT_ATOMS: atom_id res chain seq x y z
N MET A 1 -0.88 -10.02 -16.71
CA MET A 1 -0.07 -8.80 -16.82
C MET A 1 1.27 -9.14 -16.21
N ASP A 2 2.38 -8.99 -16.94
CA ASP A 2 3.71 -9.14 -16.35
C ASP A 2 4.01 -7.89 -15.54
N TYR A 3 4.01 -7.99 -14.22
CA TYR A 3 4.38 -6.88 -13.33
C TYR A 3 5.90 -6.75 -13.31
N GLN A 4 6.42 -5.54 -13.46
CA GLN A 4 7.86 -5.28 -13.48
C GLN A 4 8.55 -5.62 -12.14
N ASN A 5 7.79 -5.66 -11.04
CA ASN A 5 8.25 -6.15 -9.74
C ASN A 5 7.65 -7.54 -9.45
N PRO A 6 8.46 -8.62 -9.37
CA PRO A 6 7.96 -9.96 -9.06
C PRO A 6 7.41 -10.11 -7.64
N GLU A 7 7.79 -9.22 -6.70
CA GLU A 7 7.33 -9.29 -5.30
C GLU A 7 5.83 -9.04 -5.16
N ILE A 8 5.27 -8.16 -5.99
CA ILE A 8 3.84 -7.82 -5.94
C ILE A 8 2.97 -8.80 -6.72
N GLN A 9 3.56 -9.62 -7.58
CA GLN A 9 2.82 -10.52 -8.48
C GLN A 9 1.88 -11.47 -7.71
N PRO A 10 2.29 -12.15 -6.63
CA PRO A 10 1.38 -13.00 -5.86
C PRO A 10 0.17 -12.24 -5.29
N GLY A 11 0.38 -11.01 -4.85
CA GLY A 11 -0.70 -10.16 -4.33
C GLY A 11 -1.67 -9.71 -5.41
N MET A 12 -1.14 -9.31 -6.57
CA MET A 12 -1.95 -8.95 -7.73
C MET A 12 -2.76 -10.14 -8.24
N GLU A 13 -2.14 -11.32 -8.36
CA GLU A 13 -2.82 -12.54 -8.78
C GLU A 13 -3.94 -12.93 -7.80
N ALA A 14 -3.66 -12.91 -6.49
CA ALA A 14 -4.66 -13.22 -5.47
C ALA A 14 -5.85 -12.24 -5.48
N MET A 15 -5.59 -10.93 -5.63
CA MET A 15 -6.62 -9.90 -5.75
C MET A 15 -7.47 -10.10 -7.01
N MET A 16 -6.86 -10.42 -8.14
CA MET A 16 -7.59 -10.55 -9.41
C MET A 16 -8.33 -11.89 -9.53
N ALA A 17 -7.80 -12.98 -8.94
CA ALA A 17 -8.41 -14.31 -9.00
C ALA A 17 -9.82 -14.38 -8.40
N ARG A 18 -10.17 -13.44 -7.51
CA ARG A 18 -11.49 -13.36 -6.86
C ARG A 18 -12.32 -12.15 -7.28
N ALA A 19 -11.87 -11.39 -8.29
CA ALA A 19 -12.56 -10.18 -8.72
C ALA A 19 -13.97 -10.46 -9.26
N ASP A 20 -14.13 -11.51 -10.08
CA ASP A 20 -15.42 -11.87 -10.65
C ASP A 20 -16.40 -12.41 -9.58
N GLU A 21 -15.90 -13.21 -8.64
CA GLU A 21 -16.68 -13.70 -7.49
C GLU A 21 -17.17 -12.53 -6.65
N ALA A 22 -16.28 -11.58 -6.32
CA ALA A 22 -16.64 -10.40 -5.57
C ALA A 22 -17.65 -9.54 -6.33
N ALA A 23 -17.45 -9.31 -7.63
CA ALA A 23 -18.37 -8.53 -8.47
C ALA A 23 -19.77 -9.15 -8.59
N ALA A 24 -19.89 -10.47 -8.45
CA ALA A 24 -21.16 -11.18 -8.45
C ALA A 24 -21.89 -11.18 -7.09
N ASP A 25 -21.25 -10.73 -6.00
CA ASP A 25 -21.87 -10.66 -4.68
C ASP A 25 -22.99 -9.60 -4.66
N PRO A 26 -24.25 -9.98 -4.38
CA PRO A 26 -25.39 -9.05 -4.39
C PRO A 26 -25.31 -7.96 -3.31
N THR A 27 -24.43 -8.13 -2.30
CA THR A 27 -24.20 -7.15 -1.23
C THR A 27 -23.06 -6.18 -1.53
N ARG A 28 -22.30 -6.42 -2.60
CA ARG A 28 -21.15 -5.58 -2.96
C ARG A 28 -21.62 -4.20 -3.46
N PRO A 29 -21.06 -3.10 -2.93
CA PRO A 29 -21.32 -1.77 -3.46
C PRO A 29 -20.87 -1.64 -4.93
N VAL A 30 -21.74 -1.09 -5.78
CA VAL A 30 -21.46 -0.91 -7.23
C VAL A 30 -21.12 0.53 -7.63
N TYR A 31 -21.33 1.50 -6.73
CA TYR A 31 -21.06 2.93 -6.99
C TYR A 31 -19.93 3.51 -6.12
N HIS A 32 -19.56 2.83 -5.04
CA HIS A 32 -18.50 3.30 -4.14
C HIS A 32 -17.18 2.63 -4.51
N PHE A 33 -16.08 3.35 -4.31
CA PHE A 33 -14.74 2.81 -4.50
C PHE A 33 -14.50 1.58 -3.62
N GLY A 34 -13.87 0.56 -4.18
CA GLY A 34 -13.45 -0.65 -3.49
C GLY A 34 -12.44 -1.43 -4.32
N PRO A 35 -11.67 -2.36 -3.72
CA PRO A 35 -10.68 -3.14 -4.44
C PRO A 35 -11.38 -4.18 -5.32
N PRO A 36 -10.76 -4.70 -6.39
CA PRO A 36 -11.34 -5.80 -7.18
C PRO A 36 -11.79 -6.97 -6.29
N SER A 37 -10.97 -7.35 -5.31
CA SER A 37 -11.34 -8.26 -4.21
C SER A 37 -10.40 -8.09 -3.02
N GLY A 38 -10.57 -8.91 -1.97
CA GLY A 38 -9.74 -8.90 -0.77
C GLY A 38 -10.24 -7.95 0.31
N TRP A 39 -9.46 -7.84 1.39
CA TRP A 39 -9.76 -6.92 2.50
C TRP A 39 -9.17 -5.54 2.23
N MET A 40 -9.97 -4.49 2.41
CA MET A 40 -9.56 -3.09 2.31
C MET A 40 -9.95 -2.33 3.58
N ASN A 41 -9.14 -1.33 3.95
CA ASN A 41 -9.49 -0.29 4.93
C ASN A 41 -9.06 1.12 4.45
N ASP A 42 -8.17 1.79 5.18
CA ASP A 42 -7.76 3.17 5.05
C ASP A 42 -7.33 3.53 3.63
N ILE A 43 -7.88 4.64 3.16
CA ILE A 43 -7.38 5.40 2.01
C ILE A 43 -6.10 6.13 2.42
N ASN A 44 -5.08 6.05 1.58
CA ASN A 44 -3.76 6.63 1.79
C ASN A 44 -3.34 7.51 0.60
N GLY A 45 -2.57 8.55 0.91
CA GLY A 45 -1.84 9.38 -0.07
C GLY A 45 -2.60 9.82 -1.34
N PRO A 46 -3.81 10.40 -1.26
CA PRO A 46 -4.50 10.88 -2.45
C PRO A 46 -3.74 12.02 -3.13
N LEU A 47 -3.58 11.94 -4.46
CA LEU A 47 -2.83 12.91 -5.27
C LEU A 47 -3.55 13.22 -6.57
N LEU A 48 -3.44 14.45 -7.08
CA LEU A 48 -3.77 14.78 -8.47
C LEU A 48 -2.46 14.91 -9.25
N HIS A 49 -2.24 14.03 -10.23
CA HIS A 49 -1.01 14.01 -11.03
C HIS A 49 -1.32 13.65 -12.48
N LYS A 50 -0.75 14.42 -13.44
CA LYS A 50 -0.93 14.22 -14.90
C LYS A 50 -2.39 13.99 -15.34
N GLY A 51 -3.33 14.71 -14.72
CA GLY A 51 -4.76 14.63 -15.05
C GLY A 51 -5.52 13.45 -14.41
N TYR A 52 -4.86 12.67 -13.54
CA TYR A 52 -5.47 11.58 -12.78
C TYR A 52 -5.47 11.86 -11.29
N TYR A 53 -6.60 11.59 -10.65
CA TYR A 53 -6.70 11.40 -9.22
C TYR A 53 -6.17 10.01 -8.88
N HIS A 54 -5.07 9.94 -8.16
CA HIS A 54 -4.50 8.70 -7.62
C HIS A 54 -4.94 8.53 -6.18
N VAL A 55 -5.29 7.30 -5.83
CA VAL A 55 -5.61 6.88 -4.48
C VAL A 55 -4.84 5.61 -4.18
N PHE A 56 -4.16 5.61 -3.04
CA PHE A 56 -3.60 4.39 -2.44
C PHE A 56 -4.52 3.94 -1.32
N TYR A 57 -4.47 2.68 -0.94
CA TYR A 57 -5.30 2.15 0.15
C TYR A 57 -4.69 0.89 0.71
N GLN A 58 -4.90 0.59 1.99
CA GLN A 58 -4.41 -0.70 2.47
C GLN A 58 -5.25 -1.85 1.93
N LEU A 59 -4.56 -2.90 1.52
CA LEU A 59 -5.12 -4.12 0.97
C LEU A 59 -4.47 -5.34 1.63
N ASN A 60 -5.27 -6.34 1.96
CA ASN A 60 -4.80 -7.71 2.12
C ASN A 60 -5.48 -8.61 1.07
N PRO A 61 -4.75 -9.10 0.05
CA PRO A 61 -5.32 -9.94 -0.99
C PRO A 61 -5.48 -11.40 -0.57
N PHE A 62 -4.91 -11.82 0.57
CA PHE A 62 -4.88 -13.22 1.02
C PHE A 62 -5.80 -13.51 2.23
N HIS A 63 -6.08 -12.50 3.05
CA HIS A 63 -6.84 -12.64 4.29
C HIS A 63 -7.91 -11.56 4.44
N THR A 64 -8.92 -11.86 5.24
CA THR A 64 -10.05 -10.95 5.54
C THR A 64 -9.80 -10.06 6.76
N ASP A 65 -8.56 -9.98 7.25
CA ASP A 65 -8.19 -9.30 8.49
C ASP A 65 -6.78 -8.70 8.41
N ALA A 66 -6.65 -7.44 8.79
CA ALA A 66 -5.41 -6.66 8.80
C ALA A 66 -4.26 -7.32 9.57
N ARG A 67 -4.57 -8.12 10.60
CA ARG A 67 -3.57 -8.75 11.49
C ARG A 67 -2.65 -9.73 10.76
N TYR A 68 -3.00 -10.13 9.53
CA TYR A 68 -2.21 -11.00 8.68
C TYR A 68 -1.41 -10.26 7.60
N GLY A 69 -1.23 -8.95 7.75
CA GLY A 69 -0.45 -8.13 6.83
C GLY A 69 -1.30 -7.09 6.11
N THR A 70 -0.68 -5.96 5.79
CA THR A 70 -1.27 -4.90 4.96
C THR A 70 -0.26 -4.46 3.92
N HIS A 71 -0.74 -4.21 2.71
CA HIS A 71 0.00 -3.72 1.55
C HIS A 71 -0.64 -2.40 1.11
N TRP A 72 0.03 -1.58 0.32
CA TRP A 72 -0.66 -0.48 -0.37
C TRP A 72 -1.02 -0.88 -1.78
N ALA A 73 -2.32 -0.94 -2.07
CA ALA A 73 -2.82 -1.02 -3.42
C ALA A 73 -3.03 0.38 -4.01
N HIS A 74 -3.19 0.45 -5.33
CA HIS A 74 -3.24 1.71 -6.08
C HIS A 74 -4.37 1.69 -7.10
N ALA A 75 -5.08 2.81 -7.20
CA ALA A 75 -6.03 3.06 -8.26
C ALA A 75 -5.94 4.50 -8.72
N ARG A 76 -6.36 4.76 -9.96
CA ARG A 76 -6.50 6.12 -10.49
C ARG A 76 -7.83 6.35 -11.19
N SER A 77 -8.24 7.60 -11.27
CA SER A 77 -9.47 8.02 -11.94
C SER A 77 -9.31 9.41 -12.55
N THR A 78 -10.03 9.71 -13.62
CA THR A 78 -10.13 11.07 -14.17
C THR A 78 -11.33 11.86 -13.64
N ASP A 79 -12.27 11.20 -12.96
CA ASP A 79 -13.55 11.78 -12.56
C ASP A 79 -14.01 11.43 -11.13
N LEU A 80 -13.18 10.72 -10.36
CA LEU A 80 -13.44 10.22 -9.00
C LEU A 80 -14.60 9.20 -8.91
N VAL A 81 -15.10 8.70 -10.04
CA VAL A 81 -16.21 7.74 -10.12
C VAL A 81 -15.76 6.44 -10.78
N HIS A 82 -15.07 6.52 -11.91
CA HIS A 82 -14.59 5.37 -12.66
C HIS A 82 -13.11 5.16 -12.37
N TRP A 83 -12.77 3.98 -11.84
CA TRP A 83 -11.44 3.69 -11.32
C TRP A 83 -10.73 2.61 -12.15
N GLU A 84 -9.47 2.88 -12.48
CA GLU A 84 -8.51 1.91 -13.02
C GLU A 84 -7.63 1.42 -11.86
N HIS A 85 -7.66 0.11 -11.60
CA HIS A 85 -6.77 -0.50 -10.61
C HIS A 85 -5.38 -0.75 -11.22
N LEU A 86 -4.37 -0.31 -10.49
CA LEU A 86 -2.96 -0.33 -10.88
C LEU A 86 -2.19 -1.36 -10.06
N PRO A 87 -0.92 -1.66 -10.41
CA PRO A 87 -0.07 -2.53 -9.60
C PRO A 87 0.00 -2.08 -8.12
N LEU A 88 0.18 -3.02 -7.19
CA LEU A 88 0.39 -2.66 -5.77
C LEU A 88 1.58 -1.71 -5.65
N ALA A 89 1.40 -0.63 -4.88
CA ALA A 89 2.39 0.40 -4.71
C ALA A 89 3.46 0.01 -3.68
N ILE A 90 3.06 -0.53 -2.53
CA ILE A 90 3.98 -0.89 -1.44
C ILE A 90 3.71 -2.32 -1.00
N TRP A 91 4.76 -3.14 -1.08
CA TRP A 91 4.81 -4.52 -0.59
C TRP A 91 5.70 -4.59 0.67
N PRO A 92 5.37 -5.39 1.70
CA PRO A 92 6.24 -5.59 2.86
C PRO A 92 7.63 -6.13 2.48
N SER A 93 8.68 -5.50 2.99
CA SER A 93 10.06 -6.00 2.88
C SER A 93 10.26 -7.09 3.94
N THR A 94 9.76 -8.29 3.67
CA THR A 94 9.81 -9.39 4.64
C THR A 94 11.24 -9.79 5.00
N GLU A 95 12.20 -9.58 4.09
CA GLU A 95 13.63 -9.80 4.33
C GLU A 95 14.21 -8.83 5.37
N ASP A 96 13.68 -7.60 5.43
CA ASP A 96 14.03 -6.56 6.41
C ASP A 96 13.17 -6.61 7.69
N GLY A 97 12.39 -7.69 7.84
CA GLY A 97 11.52 -7.94 8.99
C GLY A 97 10.23 -7.13 9.01
N GLU A 98 9.90 -6.40 7.94
CA GLU A 98 8.62 -5.72 7.81
C GLU A 98 7.49 -6.72 7.56
N THR A 99 6.39 -6.56 8.29
CA THR A 99 5.23 -7.45 8.17
C THR A 99 3.98 -6.75 7.68
N SER A 100 3.89 -5.43 7.80
CA SER A 100 2.71 -4.69 7.35
C SER A 100 3.05 -3.23 7.07
N CYS A 101 2.58 -2.76 5.93
CA CYS A 101 2.66 -1.37 5.48
C CYS A 101 1.35 -0.67 5.87
N TYR A 102 1.36 0.01 7.01
CA TYR A 102 0.20 0.73 7.53
C TYR A 102 0.05 2.11 6.86
N SER A 103 -0.91 2.90 7.36
CA SER A 103 -1.32 4.16 6.77
C SER A 103 -0.21 5.19 6.71
N GLY A 104 -0.41 6.16 5.83
CA GLY A 104 0.61 7.15 5.50
C GLY A 104 0.12 8.14 4.46
N THR A 105 1.08 8.86 3.88
CA THR A 105 0.83 9.90 2.89
C THR A 105 1.73 9.72 1.67
N ALA A 106 1.29 10.28 0.55
CA ALA A 106 2.08 10.43 -0.66
C ALA A 106 2.19 11.93 -0.96
N ALA A 107 3.34 12.38 -1.44
CA ALA A 107 3.61 13.77 -1.77
C ALA A 107 4.68 13.86 -2.87
N PHE A 108 4.94 15.08 -3.33
CA PHE A 108 6.11 15.39 -4.14
C PHE A 108 7.12 16.15 -3.27
N ASN A 109 8.39 15.76 -3.34
CA ASN A 109 9.46 16.48 -2.65
C ASN A 109 9.79 17.82 -3.37
N ARG A 110 10.79 18.55 -2.88
CA ARG A 110 11.17 19.86 -3.44
C ARG A 110 11.65 19.79 -4.90
N ASP A 111 12.15 18.63 -5.31
CA ASP A 111 12.66 18.38 -6.66
C ASP A 111 11.57 17.81 -7.59
N GLY A 112 10.32 17.73 -7.10
CA GLY A 112 9.19 17.17 -7.84
C GLY A 112 9.19 15.64 -7.91
N GLN A 113 10.00 14.96 -7.09
CA GLN A 113 10.02 13.50 -7.04
C GLN A 113 8.92 12.96 -6.12
N PRO A 114 8.15 11.96 -6.56
CA PRO A 114 7.15 11.30 -5.72
C PRO A 114 7.79 10.59 -4.52
N ILE A 115 7.18 10.79 -3.35
CA ILE A 115 7.57 10.14 -2.11
C ILE A 115 6.32 9.66 -1.36
N ILE A 116 6.38 8.41 -0.90
CA ILE A 116 5.45 7.86 0.09
C ILE A 116 6.17 7.85 1.45
N LEU A 117 5.45 8.28 2.49
CA LEU A 117 5.82 8.08 3.88
C LEU A 117 4.71 7.26 4.54
N TYR A 118 5.07 6.15 5.18
CA TYR A 118 4.10 5.23 5.73
C TYR A 118 4.61 4.60 7.03
N THR A 119 3.68 4.10 7.85
CA THR A 119 4.05 3.39 9.08
C THR A 119 4.41 1.95 8.75
N CYS A 120 5.68 1.60 8.89
CA CYS A 120 6.16 0.22 8.87
C CYS A 120 5.96 -0.40 10.25
N THR A 121 5.53 -1.66 10.24
CA THR A 121 5.45 -2.44 11.48
C THR A 121 6.12 -3.79 11.29
N ARG A 122 6.78 -4.24 12.35
CA ARG A 122 7.41 -5.55 12.44
C ARG A 122 6.64 -6.42 13.44
N ARG A 123 6.47 -7.70 13.13
CA ARG A 123 5.81 -8.63 14.07
C ARG A 123 6.83 -9.21 15.04
N TRP A 124 6.66 -8.92 16.33
CA TRP A 124 7.41 -9.59 17.39
C TRP A 124 6.64 -10.82 17.92
N GLY A 125 7.02 -12.01 17.44
CA GLY A 125 6.54 -13.30 17.97
C GLY A 125 5.11 -13.70 17.54
N ARG A 126 4.67 -14.89 17.96
CA ARG A 126 3.37 -15.48 17.57
C ARG A 126 2.17 -14.90 18.32
N ASP A 127 2.39 -14.22 19.45
CA ASP A 127 1.35 -13.94 20.45
C ASP A 127 1.11 -12.45 20.76
N ARG A 128 1.81 -11.51 20.11
CA ARG A 128 1.53 -10.07 20.31
C ARG A 128 0.54 -9.54 19.26
N VAL A 129 -0.52 -8.91 19.77
CA VAL A 129 -1.61 -8.26 19.01
C VAL A 129 -1.19 -6.89 18.48
N VAL A 130 -0.08 -6.31 18.98
CA VAL A 130 0.39 -4.99 18.59
C VAL A 130 1.78 -5.12 17.95
N PRO A 131 1.94 -4.82 16.66
CA PRO A 131 3.23 -4.86 16.02
C PRO A 131 4.05 -3.63 16.47
N GLU A 132 5.21 -3.88 17.05
CA GLU A 132 6.16 -2.86 17.51
C GLU A 132 7.56 -3.27 17.00
N PRO A 133 8.40 -2.31 16.57
CA PRO A 133 8.18 -0.86 16.59
C PRO A 133 7.29 -0.34 15.45
N PHE A 134 6.69 0.84 15.66
CA PHE A 134 6.02 1.65 14.63
C PHE A 134 7.02 2.66 14.06
N GLU A 135 7.65 2.34 12.95
CA GLU A 135 8.64 3.21 12.31
C GLU A 135 8.01 3.92 11.11
N GLN A 136 8.50 5.13 10.78
CA GLN A 136 8.11 5.78 9.53
C GLN A 136 9.13 5.41 8.47
N TRP A 137 8.65 4.72 7.44
CA TRP A 137 9.43 4.33 6.29
C TRP A 137 9.04 5.19 5.08
N ALA A 138 9.99 5.34 4.16
CA ALA A 138 9.82 6.07 2.93
C ALA A 138 9.96 5.16 1.70
N ALA A 139 9.27 5.51 0.62
CA ALA A 139 9.49 4.96 -0.71
C ALA A 139 9.47 6.07 -1.75
N ILE A 140 10.33 5.95 -2.76
CA ILE A 140 10.49 6.90 -3.85
C ILE A 140 9.82 6.32 -5.10
N GLY A 141 8.94 7.12 -5.71
CA GLY A 141 8.17 6.70 -6.88
C GLY A 141 8.78 7.18 -8.20
N ASP A 142 8.42 6.51 -9.28
CA ASP A 142 8.60 7.03 -10.63
C ASP A 142 7.57 8.12 -10.96
N ASP A 143 7.81 8.86 -12.04
CA ASP A 143 6.98 10.00 -12.46
C ASP A 143 5.55 9.59 -12.86
N ASP A 144 5.25 8.30 -13.05
CA ASP A 144 3.88 7.81 -13.33
C ASP A 144 3.17 7.28 -12.08
N LEU A 145 3.85 7.30 -10.92
CA LEU A 145 3.39 6.81 -9.62
C LEU A 145 3.12 5.29 -9.61
N ILE A 146 3.72 4.53 -10.53
CA ILE A 146 3.49 3.11 -10.71
C ILE A 146 4.53 2.28 -9.94
N ASN A 147 5.81 2.60 -10.13
CA ASN A 147 6.89 1.86 -9.49
C ASN A 147 7.43 2.63 -8.29
N TRP A 148 7.62 1.90 -7.19
CA TRP A 148 8.11 2.46 -5.93
C TRP A 148 9.32 1.67 -5.45
N THR A 149 10.36 2.38 -5.02
CA THR A 149 11.55 1.80 -4.41
C THR A 149 11.67 2.32 -2.99
N LYS A 150 11.74 1.43 -2.00
CA LYS A 150 11.93 1.85 -0.62
C LYS A 150 13.23 2.60 -0.43
N TYR A 151 13.19 3.60 0.44
CA TYR A 151 14.37 4.37 0.80
C TYR A 151 15.40 3.47 1.48
N ALA A 152 16.65 3.52 1.00
CA ALA A 152 17.70 2.60 1.42
C ALA A 152 18.05 2.74 2.91
N ASP A 153 17.92 3.94 3.48
CA ASP A 153 18.22 4.21 4.89
C ASP A 153 16.96 4.17 5.78
N ASN A 154 15.94 3.40 5.40
CA ASN A 154 14.79 3.19 6.27
C ASN A 154 15.22 2.56 7.61
N PRO A 155 14.59 2.94 8.74
CA PRO A 155 13.47 3.88 8.84
C PRO A 155 13.87 5.36 8.71
N ALA A 156 13.05 6.16 8.02
CA ALA A 156 13.21 7.61 7.96
C ALA A 156 12.95 8.30 9.32
N LEU A 157 12.10 7.70 10.16
CA LEU A 157 11.93 8.07 11.57
C LEU A 157 11.70 6.80 12.39
N SER A 158 12.50 6.59 13.44
CA SER A 158 12.35 5.45 14.36
C SER A 158 11.71 5.88 15.68
N ASN A 159 11.20 4.90 16.43
CA ASN A 159 10.73 5.09 17.79
C ASN A 159 11.86 5.12 18.82
N GLU A 160 13.10 4.89 18.40
CA GLU A 160 14.23 5.04 19.30
C GLU A 160 14.35 6.51 19.67
N ARG A 161 14.26 6.82 20.97
CA ARG A 161 14.79 8.09 21.44
C ARG A 161 16.26 8.05 21.08
N ASP A 162 16.65 8.89 20.14
CA ASP A 162 18.04 9.25 19.95
C ASP A 162 18.65 9.47 21.34
N ALA A 163 19.52 8.56 21.76
CA ALA A 163 20.43 8.79 22.87
C ALA A 163 21.55 9.76 22.44
N ARG A 164 21.20 10.76 21.61
CA ARG A 164 22.10 11.82 21.20
C ARG A 164 22.25 12.76 22.42
N PRO A 165 23.47 12.89 22.96
CA PRO A 165 23.74 13.67 24.17
C PRO A 165 23.43 15.17 24.01
#